data_AF-A0A5S3WFR5-F1
#
_entry.id   AF-A0A5S3WFR5-F1
#
_cell.length_a   1.000
_cell.length_b   1.000
_cell.length_c   1.000
_cell.angle_alpha   90.00
_cell.angle_beta   90.00
_cell.angle_gamma   90.00
#
_symmetry.space_group_name_H-M   'P 1'
#
loop_
_entity.id
_entity.type
_entity.pdbx_description
1 polymer ?
#
loop_
_entity_poly.entity_id
_entity_poly.type
_entity_poly.pdbx_seq_one_letter_code
_entity_poly.pdbx_strand_id
1 'polypeptide(L)'
;LVVADGQGDETKDGVNIFDVGTASSRFSRILKMPKEVAVKGLELNADVYHMHDPELLTVANLLKNNGKKVIFDAHEDFPKQLLSKPYLSKPVAKILSFAADSYEKYKVPKLDGIISATPDIR
;
A
#
# COMPACT_ATOMS: atom_id res chain seq x y z
N LEU A 1 13.63 5.00 0.29
CA LEU A 1 12.71 3.94 -0.15
C LEU A 1 12.65 2.88 0.95
N VAL A 2 11.46 2.36 1.27
CA VAL A 2 11.32 1.24 2.22
C VAL A 2 10.77 0.05 1.44
N VAL A 3 11.44 -1.10 1.51
CA VAL A 3 11.09 -2.33 0.78
C VAL A 3 11.05 -3.51 1.73
N ALA A 4 10.46 -4.62 1.26
CA ALA A 4 10.36 -5.87 1.98
C ALA A 4 10.84 -7.05 1.11
N ASP A 5 12.02 -6.92 0.51
CA ASP A 5 12.56 -7.88 -0.46
C ASP A 5 13.61 -8.83 0.14
N GLY A 6 14.08 -8.56 1.36
CA GLY A 6 15.06 -9.39 2.04
C GLY A 6 16.50 -9.22 1.54
N GLN A 7 16.78 -8.17 0.76
CA GLN A 7 18.13 -7.89 0.24
C GLN A 7 18.98 -7.04 1.19
N GLY A 8 18.42 -6.60 2.31
CA GLY A 8 19.08 -5.73 3.28
C GLY A 8 19.10 -4.26 2.88
N ASP A 9 19.57 -3.41 3.80
CA ASP A 9 19.69 -1.98 3.56
C ASP A 9 20.79 -1.69 2.52
N GLU A 10 20.52 -0.80 1.59
CA GLU A 10 21.50 -0.34 0.59
C GLU A 10 21.35 1.15 0.28
N THR A 11 22.36 1.70 -0.40
CA THR A 11 22.26 3.03 -1.00
C THR A 11 22.60 2.91 -2.47
N LYS A 12 21.64 3.27 -3.33
CA LYS A 12 21.77 3.11 -4.77
C LYS A 12 21.35 4.39 -5.48
N ASP A 13 22.22 4.92 -6.34
CA ASP A 13 21.99 6.15 -7.10
C ASP A 13 21.55 7.35 -6.23
N GLY A 14 22.09 7.44 -5.01
CA GLY A 14 21.75 8.49 -4.03
C GLY A 14 20.44 8.27 -3.28
N VAL A 15 19.76 7.13 -3.49
CA VAL A 15 18.56 6.75 -2.76
C VAL A 15 18.92 5.76 -1.66
N ASN A 16 18.59 6.10 -0.41
CA ASN A 16 18.67 5.18 0.71
C ASN A 16 17.49 4.19 0.64
N ILE A 17 17.79 2.90 0.59
CA ILE A 17 16.84 1.80 0.54
C ILE A 17 16.93 1.07 1.88
N PHE A 18 15.80 1.00 2.58
CA PHE A 18 15.68 0.33 3.87
C PHE A 18 14.83 -0.92 3.71
N ASP A 19 15.38 -2.08 4.04
CA ASP A 19 14.69 -3.35 3.95
C ASP A 19 14.08 -3.73 5.32
N VAL A 20 12.80 -4.08 5.31
CA VAL A 20 12.09 -4.59 6.50
C VAL A 20 12.06 -6.12 6.55
N GLY A 21 12.85 -6.76 5.67
CA GLY A 21 12.92 -8.20 5.50
C GLY A 21 11.86 -8.73 4.55
N THR A 22 11.75 -10.05 4.44
CA THR A 22 10.82 -10.70 3.50
C THR A 22 9.71 -11.48 4.20
N ALA A 23 8.59 -11.65 3.51
CA ALA A 23 7.45 -12.42 4.00
C ALA A 23 7.66 -13.93 3.81
N SER A 24 7.45 -14.72 4.86
CA SER A 24 7.50 -16.19 4.78
C SER A 24 6.27 -16.83 4.11
N SER A 25 5.17 -16.07 3.96
CA SER A 25 3.92 -16.54 3.36
C SER A 25 3.11 -15.39 2.74
N ARG A 26 2.11 -15.73 1.90
CA ARG A 26 1.18 -14.72 1.35
C ARG A 26 0.40 -13.98 2.44
N PHE A 27 0.01 -14.67 3.50
CA PHE A 27 -0.73 -14.08 4.61
C PHE A 27 0.14 -13.08 5.40
N SER A 28 1.38 -13.46 5.72
CA SER A 28 2.33 -12.54 6.35
C SER A 28 2.68 -11.37 5.42
N ARG A 29 2.71 -11.58 4.10
CA ARG A 29 2.94 -10.49 3.16
C ARG A 29 1.84 -9.44 3.24
N ILE A 30 0.58 -9.84 3.21
CA ILE A 30 -0.55 -8.92 3.19
C ILE A 30 -0.78 -8.23 4.56
N LEU A 31 -0.48 -8.91 5.68
CA LEU A 31 -0.82 -8.38 7.02
C LEU A 31 0.38 -7.89 7.82
N LYS A 32 1.53 -8.57 7.72
CA LYS A 32 2.72 -8.25 8.53
C LYS A 32 3.60 -7.22 7.85
N MET A 33 3.93 -7.40 6.57
CA MET A 33 4.87 -6.50 5.88
C MET A 33 4.41 -5.04 5.86
N PRO A 34 3.12 -4.72 5.59
CA PRO A 34 2.64 -3.36 5.71
C PRO A 34 2.90 -2.74 7.09
N LYS A 35 2.74 -3.52 8.17
CA LYS A 35 3.00 -3.03 9.53
C LYS A 35 4.49 -2.71 9.74
N GLU A 36 5.39 -3.59 9.30
CA GLU A 36 6.84 -3.36 9.42
C GLU A 36 7.27 -2.13 8.59
N VAL A 37 6.74 -1.98 7.36
CA VAL A 37 6.94 -0.79 6.53
C VAL A 37 6.44 0.47 7.23
N ALA A 38 5.28 0.40 7.89
CA ALA A 38 4.73 1.54 8.63
C ALA A 38 5.61 1.94 9.83
N VAL A 39 6.12 0.96 10.58
CA VAL A 39 7.03 1.19 11.71
C VAL A 39 8.31 1.84 11.21
N LYS A 40 8.97 1.26 10.21
CA LYS A 40 10.19 1.81 9.61
C LYS A 40 9.95 3.21 9.05
N GLY A 41 8.79 3.42 8.41
CA GLY A 41 8.38 4.73 7.92
C GLY A 41 8.32 5.76 9.05
N LEU A 42 7.70 5.45 10.19
CA LEU A 42 7.64 6.36 11.34
C LEU A 42 9.02 6.64 11.93
N GLU A 43 9.89 5.64 12.02
CA GLU A 43 11.27 5.80 12.50
C GLU A 43 12.08 6.76 11.62
N LEU A 44 11.92 6.67 10.29
CA LEU A 44 12.60 7.56 9.35
C LEU A 44 12.09 9.00 9.41
N ASN A 45 10.90 9.23 9.99
CA ASN A 45 10.33 10.55 10.24
C ASN A 45 10.36 11.49 9.02
N ALA A 46 9.99 10.96 7.84
CA ALA A 46 9.98 11.74 6.61
C ALA A 46 8.92 12.86 6.63
N ASP A 47 9.15 13.92 5.86
CA ASP A 47 8.19 15.02 5.70
C ASP A 47 6.93 14.60 4.92
N VAL A 48 7.12 13.71 3.93
CA VAL A 48 6.08 13.21 3.04
C VAL A 48 6.29 11.72 2.77
N TYR A 49 5.21 10.97 2.83
CA TYR A 49 5.17 9.54 2.51
C TYR A 49 4.41 9.34 1.21
N HIS A 50 5.00 8.59 0.29
CA HIS A 50 4.43 8.28 -1.01
C HIS A 50 4.34 6.76 -1.17
N MET A 51 3.16 6.26 -1.57
CA MET A 51 2.87 4.82 -1.65
C MET A 51 1.96 4.51 -2.83
N HIS A 52 2.15 3.34 -3.44
CA HIS A 52 1.45 2.95 -4.67
C HIS A 52 0.49 1.78 -4.49
N ASP A 53 0.83 0.82 -3.62
CA ASP A 53 0.02 -0.39 -3.50
C ASP A 53 -1.23 -0.21 -2.61
N PRO A 54 -2.41 -0.72 -3.01
CA PRO A 54 -3.64 -0.63 -2.23
C PRO A 54 -3.55 -1.36 -0.87
N GLU A 55 -2.70 -2.39 -0.75
CA GLU A 55 -2.43 -3.04 0.54
C GLU A 55 -1.79 -2.08 1.57
N LEU A 56 -1.12 -1.02 1.09
CA LEU A 56 -0.52 0.02 1.92
C LEU A 56 -1.51 1.07 2.40
N LEU A 57 -2.78 1.06 2.00
CA LEU A 57 -3.79 1.99 2.56
C LEU A 57 -3.94 1.84 4.08
N THR A 58 -3.66 0.65 4.61
CA THR A 58 -3.59 0.42 6.07
C THR A 58 -2.40 1.16 6.69
N VAL A 59 -1.25 1.16 6.01
CA VAL A 59 -0.04 1.90 6.39
C VAL A 59 -0.27 3.40 6.31
N ALA A 60 -0.89 3.86 5.22
CA ALA A 60 -1.31 5.24 5.00
C ALA A 60 -2.05 5.78 6.22
N ASN A 61 -3.06 5.03 6.66
CA ASN A 61 -3.88 5.42 7.80
C ASN A 61 -3.08 5.45 9.12
N LEU A 62 -2.14 4.52 9.32
CA LEU A 62 -1.29 4.54 10.53
C LEU A 62 -0.38 5.77 10.53
N LEU A 63 0.25 6.08 9.40
CA LEU A 63 1.10 7.27 9.24
C LEU A 63 0.29 8.55 9.43
N LYS A 64 -0.90 8.65 8.82
CA LYS A 64 -1.85 9.76 9.00
C LYS A 64 -2.23 9.98 10.47
N ASN A 65 -2.55 8.90 11.19
CA ASN A 65 -2.89 8.97 12.62
C ASN A 65 -1.71 9.45 13.49
N ASN A 66 -0.47 9.34 13.00
CA ASN A 66 0.73 9.89 13.63
C ASN A 66 1.12 11.27 13.09
N GLY A 67 0.18 11.98 12.45
CA GLY A 67 0.37 13.36 11.97
C GLY A 67 1.24 13.49 10.72
N LYS A 68 1.53 12.40 10.01
CA LYS A 68 2.33 12.43 8.78
C LYS A 68 1.51 12.86 7.58
N LYS A 69 2.19 13.42 6.57
CA LYS A 69 1.60 13.70 5.25
C LYS A 69 1.76 12.49 4.35
N VAL A 70 0.65 12.02 3.77
CA VAL A 70 0.61 10.81 2.94
C VAL A 70 -0.04 11.12 1.60
N ILE A 71 0.67 10.76 0.53
CA ILE A 71 0.21 10.80 -0.85
C ILE A 71 0.08 9.36 -1.35
N PHE A 72 -1.07 9.02 -1.93
CA PHE A 72 -1.33 7.72 -2.53
C PHE A 72 -1.29 7.80 -4.04
N ASP A 73 -0.57 6.89 -4.68
CA ASP A 73 -0.42 6.78 -6.12
C ASP A 73 -1.30 5.64 -6.64
N ALA A 74 -2.52 5.97 -7.04
CA ALA A 74 -3.50 5.02 -7.52
C ALA A 74 -3.20 4.69 -9.00
N HIS A 75 -2.41 3.63 -9.22
CA HIS A 75 -2.11 3.13 -10.58
C HIS A 75 -3.13 2.13 -11.11
N GLU A 76 -3.89 1.48 -10.23
CA GLU A 76 -4.70 0.32 -10.58
C GLU A 76 -6.13 0.37 -10.02
N ASP A 77 -7.11 -0.05 -10.82
CA ASP A 77 -8.45 -0.38 -10.33
C ASP A 77 -8.43 -1.79 -9.71
N PHE A 78 -7.86 -1.87 -8.51
CA PHE A 78 -7.72 -3.12 -7.76
C PHE A 78 -9.05 -3.86 -7.55
N PRO A 79 -10.18 -3.19 -7.27
CA PRO A 79 -11.49 -3.82 -7.25
C PRO A 79 -11.85 -4.53 -8.56
N LYS A 80 -11.63 -3.90 -9.72
CA LYS A 80 -11.87 -4.54 -11.03
C LYS A 80 -10.87 -5.65 -11.31
N GLN A 81 -9.61 -5.50 -10.90
CA GLN A 81 -8.61 -6.57 -11.06
C GLN A 81 -8.96 -7.84 -10.28
N LEU A 82 -9.66 -7.73 -9.14
CA LEU A 82 -10.13 -8.91 -8.40
C LEU A 82 -11.16 -9.73 -9.19
N LEU A 83 -11.95 -9.09 -10.04
CA LEU A 83 -12.96 -9.75 -10.88
C LEU A 83 -12.35 -10.57 -12.03
N SER A 84 -11.15 -10.22 -12.50
CA SER A 84 -10.46 -10.88 -13.61
C SER A 84 -9.50 -12.01 -13.18
N LYS A 85 -9.36 -12.27 -11.88
CA LYS A 85 -8.41 -13.28 -11.36
C LYS A 85 -8.96 -14.71 -11.55
N PRO A 86 -8.33 -15.55 -12.39
CA PRO A 86 -8.88 -16.85 -12.80
C PRO A 86 -8.93 -17.89 -11.67
N TYR A 87 -8.17 -17.67 -10.61
CA TYR A 87 -8.13 -18.54 -9.43
C TYR A 87 -9.21 -18.21 -8.38
N LEU A 88 -9.95 -17.12 -8.54
CA LEU A 88 -11.07 -16.76 -7.67
C LEU A 88 -12.38 -17.24 -8.28
N SER A 89 -13.22 -17.92 -7.49
CA SER A 89 -14.59 -18.21 -7.92
C SER A 89 -15.38 -16.90 -8.06
N LYS A 90 -16.32 -16.84 -9.01
CA LYS A 90 -17.11 -15.63 -9.28
C LYS A 90 -17.74 -14.99 -8.02
N PRO A 91 -18.32 -15.75 -7.07
CA PRO A 91 -18.86 -15.17 -5.84
C PRO A 91 -17.78 -14.54 -4.96
N VAL A 92 -16.65 -15.22 -4.78
CA VAL A 92 -15.53 -14.74 -3.96
C VAL A 92 -14.92 -13.49 -4.58
N ALA A 93 -14.71 -13.49 -5.90
CA ALA A 93 -14.19 -12.35 -6.65
C ALA A 93 -15.08 -11.11 -6.46
N LYS A 94 -16.41 -11.26 -6.54
CA LYS A 94 -17.36 -10.16 -6.31
C LYS A 94 -17.31 -9.62 -4.88
N ILE A 95 -17.25 -10.51 -3.88
CA ILE A 95 -17.16 -10.10 -2.47
C ILE A 95 -15.88 -9.33 -2.22
N LEU A 96 -14.74 -9.85 -2.69
CA LEU A 96 -13.44 -9.20 -2.51
C LEU A 96 -13.38 -7.86 -3.27
N SER A 97 -13.91 -7.81 -4.49
CA SER A 97 -14.01 -6.58 -5.29
C SER A 97 -14.81 -5.51 -4.56
N PHE A 98 -16.01 -5.84 -4.06
CA PHE A 98 -16.83 -4.91 -3.28
C PHE A 98 -16.16 -4.46 -1.97
N ALA A 99 -15.50 -5.38 -1.27
CA ALA A 99 -14.77 -5.07 -0.05
C ALA A 99 -13.59 -4.12 -0.31
N ALA A 100 -12.83 -4.36 -1.38
CA ALA A 100 -11.73 -3.49 -1.81
C ALA A 100 -12.23 -2.09 -2.20
N ASP A 101 -13.28 -2.00 -3.01
CA ASP A 101 -13.88 -0.73 -3.44
C ASP A 101 -14.39 0.08 -2.23
N SER A 102 -15.09 -0.59 -1.32
CA SER A 102 -15.56 0.05 -0.08
C SER A 102 -14.40 0.54 0.80
N TYR A 103 -13.32 -0.25 0.86
CA TYR A 103 -12.15 0.08 1.66
C TYR A 103 -11.39 1.29 1.09
N GLU A 104 -11.17 1.32 -0.22
CA GLU A 104 -10.54 2.44 -0.94
C GLU A 104 -11.36 3.72 -0.75
N LYS A 105 -12.66 3.69 -1.05
CA LYS A 105 -13.57 4.85 -0.87
C LYS A 105 -13.61 5.38 0.56
N TYR A 106 -13.40 4.53 1.55
CA TYR A 106 -13.37 4.95 2.95
C TYR A 106 -12.03 5.54 3.40
N LYS A 107 -10.91 5.06 2.83
CA LYS A 107 -9.56 5.40 3.28
C LYS A 107 -8.92 6.51 2.47
N VAL A 108 -9.05 6.45 1.16
CA VAL A 108 -8.42 7.37 0.20
C VAL A 108 -8.77 8.85 0.47
N PRO A 109 -10.04 9.23 0.76
CA PRO A 109 -10.38 10.63 1.06
C PRO A 109 -9.75 11.18 2.35
N LYS A 110 -9.14 10.34 3.19
CA LYS A 110 -8.48 10.76 4.44
C LYS A 110 -7.00 11.09 4.25
N LEU A 111 -6.46 10.85 3.06
CA LEU A 111 -5.07 11.12 2.70
C LEU A 111 -4.90 12.58 2.27
N ASP A 112 -3.65 13.06 2.20
CA ASP A 112 -3.37 14.46 1.87
C ASP A 112 -3.36 14.73 0.36
N GLY A 113 -3.23 13.67 -0.44
CA GLY A 113 -3.25 13.76 -1.89
C GLY A 113 -3.35 12.39 -2.55
N ILE A 114 -3.86 12.40 -3.78
CA ILE A 114 -3.94 11.24 -4.64
C ILE A 114 -3.28 11.63 -5.96
N ILE A 115 -2.34 10.81 -6.41
CA ILE A 115 -1.81 10.82 -7.76
C ILE A 115 -2.50 9.69 -8.50
N SER A 116 -3.00 9.95 -9.70
CA SER A 116 -3.59 8.90 -10.53
C SER A 116 -3.26 9.14 -11.99
N ALA A 117 -3.08 8.05 -12.74
CA ALA A 117 -2.75 8.11 -14.15
C ALA A 117 -3.93 8.58 -15.01
N THR A 118 -5.18 8.42 -14.54
CA THR A 118 -6.39 8.82 -15.26
C THR A 118 -7.44 9.41 -14.31
N PRO A 119 -8.31 10.32 -14.79
CA PRO A 119 -9.39 10.88 -13.99
C PRO A 119 -10.39 9.85 -13.43
N ASP A 120 -10.47 8.68 -14.05
CA ASP A 120 -11.40 7.59 -13.70
C ASP A 120 -10.93 6.76 -12.49
N ILE A 121 -9.69 6.95 -12.05
CA ILE A 121 -9.11 6.33 -10.85
C ILE A 121 -9.02 7.43 -9.77
N ARG A 122 -10.00 7.46 -8.84
CA ARG A 122 -10.10 8.45 -7.76
C ARG A 122 -10.70 7.85 -6.49
#